data_AF-A0A441TPD2-F1
#
_entry.id   AF-A0A441TPD2-F1
#
_cell.length_a   1.000
_cell.length_b   1.000
_cell.length_c   1.000
_cell.angle_alpha   90.00
_cell.angle_beta   90.00
_cell.angle_gamma   90.00
#
_symmetry.space_group_name_H-M   'P 1'
#
loop_
_entity.id
_entity.type
_entity.pdbx_description
1 polymer ?
#
loop_
_entity_poly.entity_id
_entity_poly.type
_entity_poly.pdbx_seq_one_letter_code
_entity_poly.pdbx_strand_id
1 'polypeptide(L)' 'MKHGANADVIIHNVIAFSERLSRLPEMQGVLAKLTTPEQAADVFTRASPKMAVYSHIGTKPWEFTGEEENEGASKYFS' A
#
# COMPACT_ATOMS: atom_id res chain seq x y z
N MET A 1 -16.20 -3.28 -12.49
CA MET A 1 -15.19 -4.35 -12.32
C MET A 1 -15.53 -5.51 -13.24
N LYS A 2 -14.53 -6.15 -13.86
CA LYS A 2 -14.76 -7.36 -14.70
C LYS A 2 -14.65 -8.66 -13.90
N HIS A 3 -13.84 -8.68 -12.85
CA HIS A 3 -13.57 -9.84 -11.98
C HIS A 3 -13.58 -9.42 -10.51
N GLY A 4 -13.81 -10.35 -9.59
CA GLY A 4 -13.69 -10.13 -8.13
C GLY A 4 -14.85 -9.39 -7.45
N ALA A 5 -15.90 -9.01 -8.18
CA ALA A 5 -17.09 -8.40 -7.57
C ALA A 5 -17.78 -9.37 -6.61
N ASN A 6 -18.11 -8.89 -5.40
CA ASN A 6 -18.77 -9.62 -4.31
C ASN A 6 -18.04 -10.89 -3.86
N ALA A 7 -16.72 -10.97 -4.06
CA ALA A 7 -15.93 -12.09 -3.58
C ALA A 7 -16.02 -12.22 -2.04
N ASP A 8 -15.95 -13.45 -1.53
CA ASP A 8 -15.91 -13.66 -0.08
C ASP A 8 -14.65 -13.03 0.53
N VAL A 9 -13.52 -13.15 -0.18
CA VAL A 9 -12.23 -12.58 0.24
C VAL A 9 -11.50 -11.98 -0.95
N ILE A 10 -10.94 -10.78 -0.78
CA ILE A 10 -9.93 -10.23 -1.69
C ILE A 10 -8.66 -9.94 -0.89
N ILE A 11 -7.54 -10.43 -1.40
CA ILE A 11 -6.20 -10.21 -0.86
C ILE A 11 -5.44 -9.33 -1.86
N HIS A 12 -4.96 -8.17 -1.42
CA HIS A 12 -4.24 -7.23 -2.28
C HIS A 12 -2.87 -6.89 -1.72
N ASN A 13 -1.82 -7.02 -2.53
CA ASN A 13 -0.49 -6.56 -2.15
C ASN A 13 -0.44 -5.03 -2.12
N VAL A 14 0.25 -4.46 -1.13
CA VAL A 14 0.40 -3.00 -1.00
C VAL A 14 1.82 -2.57 -0.67
N ILE A 15 2.16 -1.36 -1.08
CA ILE A 15 3.41 -0.70 -0.68
C ILE A 15 3.12 0.62 0.02
N ALA A 16 3.75 0.82 1.17
CA ALA A 16 3.57 2.00 2.00
C ALA A 16 4.92 2.71 2.19
N PHE A 17 5.11 3.81 1.47
CA PHE A 17 6.30 4.65 1.55
C PHE A 17 6.03 5.90 2.38
N SER A 18 7.07 6.41 3.04
CA SER A 18 7.01 7.76 3.60
C SER A 18 6.83 8.79 2.47
N GLU A 19 6.32 9.97 2.79
CA GLU A 19 6.20 11.04 1.78
C GLU A 19 7.56 11.39 1.17
N ARG A 20 8.62 11.40 1.99
CA ARG A 20 9.99 11.66 1.53
C ARG A 20 10.39 10.68 0.44
N LEU A 21 10.25 9.39 0.67
CA LEU A 21 10.60 8.35 -0.31
C LEU A 21 9.71 8.41 -1.55
N SER A 22 8.43 8.78 -1.37
CA SER A 22 7.48 8.87 -2.48
C SER A 22 7.81 10.00 -3.46
N ARG A 23 8.57 11.01 -3.02
CA ARG A 23 9.04 12.14 -3.83
C ARG A 23 10.37 11.87 -4.55
N LEU A 24 11.06 10.78 -4.24
CA LEU A 24 12.34 10.45 -4.87
C LEU A 24 12.14 9.97 -6.32
N PRO A 25 12.93 10.48 -7.29
CA PRO A 25 12.85 10.06 -8.70
C PRO A 25 13.06 8.54 -8.88
N GLU A 26 13.96 7.94 -8.11
CA GLU A 26 14.30 6.52 -8.18
C GLU A 26 13.10 5.63 -7.77
N MET A 27 12.21 6.16 -6.93
CA MET A 27 11.04 5.44 -6.44
C MET A 27 9.83 5.53 -7.38
N GLN A 28 9.83 6.44 -8.36
CA GLN A 28 8.71 6.60 -9.29
C GLN A 28 8.45 5.33 -10.11
N GLY A 29 9.51 4.64 -10.55
CA GLY A 29 9.38 3.38 -11.29
C GLY A 29 8.78 2.24 -10.46
N VAL A 30 8.95 2.30 -9.14
CA VAL A 30 8.35 1.35 -8.18
C VAL A 30 6.89 1.71 -7.93
N LEU A 31 6.60 2.98 -7.65
CA LEU A 31 5.24 3.49 -7.42
C LEU A 31 4.33 3.33 -8.64
N ALA A 32 4.88 3.40 -9.86
CA ALA A 32 4.11 3.18 -11.08
C ALA A 32 3.66 1.73 -11.28
N LYS A 33 4.30 0.75 -10.61
CA LYS A 33 4.04 -0.69 -10.80
C LYS A 33 3.32 -1.33 -9.62
N LEU A 34 3.39 -0.71 -8.45
CA LEU A 34 2.84 -1.23 -7.21
C LEU A 34 1.63 -0.40 -6.77
N THR A 35 0.88 -0.94 -5.83
CA THR A 35 -0.39 -0.36 -5.38
C THR A 35 -0.22 0.19 -3.97
N THR A 36 -0.67 1.43 -3.73
CA THR A 36 -0.72 1.99 -2.36
C THR A 36 -1.92 1.43 -1.59
N PRO A 37 -1.95 1.53 -0.25
CA PRO A 37 -3.12 1.13 0.54
C PRO A 37 -4.41 1.83 0.08
N GLU A 38 -4.37 3.12 -0.27
CA GLU A 38 -5.53 3.86 -0.76
C GLU A 38 -6.03 3.33 -2.11
N GLN A 39 -5.12 3.03 -3.03
CA GLN A 39 -5.50 2.46 -4.33
C GLN A 39 -6.11 1.06 -4.17
N ALA A 40 -5.60 0.25 -3.23
CA ALA A 40 -6.19 -1.04 -2.91
C ALA A 40 -7.56 -0.88 -2.20
N ALA A 41 -7.72 0.13 -1.35
CA ALA A 41 -9.01 0.47 -0.74
C ALA A 41 -10.06 0.81 -1.80
N ASP A 42 -9.70 1.58 -2.84
CA ASP A 42 -10.60 1.85 -3.97
C ASP A 42 -11.05 0.57 -4.69
N VAL A 43 -10.15 -0.40 -4.84
CA VAL A 43 -10.48 -1.73 -5.38
C VAL A 43 -11.48 -2.44 -4.46
N PHE A 44 -11.26 -2.43 -3.14
CA PHE A 44 -12.17 -3.03 -2.17
C PHE A 44 -13.55 -2.38 -2.19
N THR A 45 -13.63 -1.05 -2.21
CA THR A 45 -14.90 -0.32 -2.28
C THR A 45 -15.67 -0.67 -3.55
N ARG A 46 -14.99 -0.77 -4.70
CA ARG A 46 -15.63 -1.12 -5.98
C ARG A 46 -16.00 -2.59 -6.10
N ALA A 47 -15.24 -3.49 -5.46
CA ALA A 47 -15.51 -4.93 -5.48
C ALA A 47 -16.55 -5.35 -4.42
N SER A 48 -16.67 -4.59 -3.33
CA SER A 48 -17.52 -4.91 -2.17
C SER A 48 -17.34 -6.35 -1.65
N PRO A 49 -16.10 -6.81 -1.35
CA PRO A 49 -15.91 -8.14 -0.80
C PRO A 49 -16.44 -8.24 0.63
N LYS A 50 -16.73 -9.47 1.10
CA LYS A 50 -17.11 -9.69 2.51
C LYS A 50 -15.92 -9.47 3.46
N MET A 51 -14.71 -9.75 2.99
CA MET A 51 -13.45 -9.50 3.70
C MET A 51 -12.37 -8.98 2.75
N ALA A 52 -11.70 -7.91 3.16
CA ALA A 52 -10.58 -7.33 2.43
C ALA A 52 -9.30 -7.45 3.27
N VAL A 53 -8.21 -7.90 2.64
CA VAL A 53 -6.93 -8.15 3.30
C VAL A 53 -5.81 -7.45 2.54
N TYR A 54 -5.07 -6.59 3.23
CA TYR A 54 -3.78 -6.11 2.74
C TYR A 54 -2.72 -7.20 2.97
N SER A 55 -1.90 -7.46 1.97
CA SER A 55 -0.85 -8.49 2.00
C SER A 55 0.46 -7.94 1.42
N HIS A 56 1.53 -8.73 1.52
CA HIS A 56 2.87 -8.42 1.00
C HIS A 56 3.24 -6.95 1.23
N ILE A 57 3.10 -6.50 2.48
CA ILE A 57 3.24 -5.10 2.86
C ILE A 57 4.72 -4.74 2.73
N GLY A 58 5.05 -4.02 1.65
CA GLY A 58 6.36 -3.44 1.47
C GLY A 58 6.46 -2.17 2.29
N THR A 59 7.23 -2.21 3.38
CA THR A 59 7.60 -1.02 4.12
C THR A 59 9.06 -0.69 3.77
N LYS A 60 9.34 0.55 3.38
CA LYS A 60 10.73 1.02 3.30
C LYS A 60 10.92 2.14 4.31
N PRO A 61 11.55 1.88 5.46
CA PRO A 61 12.36 2.87 6.12
C PRO A 61 13.69 2.99 5.36
N TRP A 62 14.29 4.18 5.30
CA TRP A 62 15.72 4.28 5.04
C TRP A 62 16.35 5.31 5.97
N GLU A 63 17.13 4.78 6.90
CA GLU A 63 18.05 5.47 7.79
C GLU A 63 19.12 6.23 6.99
N PHE A 64 19.21 7.53 7.23
CA PHE A 64 20.46 8.27 7.27
C PHE A 64 20.20 9.39 8.27
N THR A 65 20.89 9.33 9.41
CA THR A 65 20.63 10.05 10.67
C THR A 65 19.48 9.45 11.47
N GLY A 66 19.81 8.89 12.65
CA GLY A 66 18.84 8.22 13.53
C GLY A 66 17.66 9.13 13.89
N GLU A 67 16.55 8.50 14.26
CA GLU A 67 15.26 9.10 14.61
C GLU A 67 14.33 9.47 13.43
N GLU A 68 13.99 8.51 12.56
CA GLU A 68 12.69 8.57 11.85
C GLU A 68 12.07 7.16 11.86
N GLU A 69 11.02 6.99 12.68
CA GLU A 69 10.20 5.77 12.72
C GLU A 69 9.55 5.50 11.35
N ASN A 70 9.07 4.26 11.16
CA ASN A 70 8.37 3.78 9.96
C ASN A 70 7.01 4.52 9.70
N GLU A 71 6.98 5.85 9.60
CA GLU A 71 5.75 6.65 9.43
C GLU A 71 4.87 6.13 8.29
N GLY A 72 5.50 5.72 7.18
CA GLY A 72 4.80 5.20 6.02
C GLY A 72 3.94 3.98 6.33
N ALA A 73 4.36 3.08 7.21
CA ALA A 73 3.60 1.88 7.58
C ALA A 73 2.75 2.09 8.83
N SER A 74 3.28 2.81 9.82
CA SER A 74 2.57 3.13 11.07
C SER A 74 1.28 3.88 10.80
N LYS A 75 1.22 4.74 9.77
CA LYS A 75 -0.03 5.40 9.34
C LYS A 75 -1.18 4.43 9.04
N TYR A 76 -0.88 3.21 8.58
CA TYR A 76 -1.89 2.27 8.08
C TYR A 76 -2.06 1.03 8.96
N PHE A 77 -1.06 0.67 9.75
CA PHE A 77 -0.97 -0.65 10.39
C PHE A 77 -0.61 -0.61 11.89
N SER A 78 -0.75 0.55 12.55
CA SER A 78 -0.58 0.72 14.00
C SER A 78 -1.77 0.24 14.82
#